data_AF-A0A967QIT8-F1
#
_entry.id   AF-A0A967QIT8-F1
#
_cell.length_a   1.000
_cell.length_b   1.000
_cell.length_c   1.000
_cell.angle_alpha   90.00
_cell.angle_beta   90.00
_cell.angle_gamma   90.00
#
_symmetry.space_group_name_H-M   'P 1'
#
loop_
_entity.id
_entity.type
_entity.pdbx_description
1 polymer ?
#
loop_
_entity_poly.entity_id
_entity_poly.type
_entity_poly.pdbx_seq_one_letter_code
_entity_poly.pdbx_strand_id
1 'polypeptide(L)'
;VNWAKAKNITTGISAASFGTTDPMTRAMYVTMLWRAAGSPGGNPDAGFGDVPAGAYYEEAVNWAKAKGITTGIAPGQFGPDVALTRAMGVTMLWRDAGAPVFSLNIFHINDHHSNLEGDDIDIAVGSGEVEIELGGFPRVVSIIDYLQGENAGENNVTVHAGDAITGTLYYTLFGGEADAALMNEVCFDVFALGNHEFDAGDDGLAEFLGYLETPGSVTRRCWPRTWFPNSARRCSRIRVPS
;
A
#
# COMPACT_ATOMS: atom_id res chain seq x y z
N VAL A 1 -12.56 -22.85 9.93
CA VAL A 1 -12.56 -23.36 11.33
C VAL A 1 -11.84 -24.71 11.48
N ASN A 2 -12.13 -25.72 10.64
CA ASN A 2 -11.53 -27.07 10.74
C ASN A 2 -10.00 -27.08 10.84
N TRP A 3 -9.31 -26.28 10.02
CA TRP A 3 -7.84 -26.14 10.08
C TRP A 3 -7.36 -25.63 11.45
N ALA A 4 -7.97 -24.56 11.98
CA ALA A 4 -7.58 -23.97 13.25
C ALA A 4 -7.86 -24.90 14.44
N LYS A 5 -8.95 -25.67 14.37
CA LYS A 5 -9.25 -26.73 15.34
C LYS A 5 -8.21 -27.85 15.28
N ALA A 6 -7.87 -28.33 14.08
CA ALA A 6 -6.85 -29.38 13.89
C ALA A 6 -5.45 -28.95 14.35
N LYS A 7 -5.14 -27.65 14.29
CA LYS A 7 -3.90 -27.06 14.80
C LYS A 7 -3.95 -26.68 16.28
N ASN A 8 -5.05 -26.98 16.99
CA ASN A 8 -5.28 -26.57 18.39
C ASN A 8 -5.16 -25.06 18.64
N ILE A 9 -5.43 -24.23 17.62
CA ILE A 9 -5.45 -22.77 17.74
C ILE A 9 -6.74 -22.32 18.44
N THR A 10 -7.86 -23.00 18.15
CA THR A 10 -9.16 -22.73 18.80
C THR A 10 -9.88 -24.03 19.15
N THR A 11 -10.58 -24.02 20.28
CA THR A 11 -11.38 -25.14 20.79
C THR A 11 -12.88 -24.90 20.62
N GLY A 12 -13.30 -23.72 20.14
CA GLY A 12 -14.69 -23.28 20.14
C GLY A 12 -15.14 -22.73 21.50
N ILE A 13 -16.40 -22.26 21.56
CA ILE A 13 -17.06 -21.86 22.82
C ILE A 13 -17.68 -23.07 23.54
N SER A 14 -17.85 -24.19 22.81
CA SER A 14 -18.16 -25.51 23.33
C SER A 14 -17.54 -26.58 22.40
N ALA A 15 -17.63 -27.85 22.78
CA ALA A 15 -17.16 -28.96 21.94
C ALA A 15 -17.81 -29.00 20.54
N ALA A 16 -19.05 -28.48 20.43
CA ALA A 16 -19.87 -28.55 19.23
C ALA A 16 -20.10 -27.20 18.53
N SER A 17 -19.74 -26.06 19.14
CA SER A 17 -20.07 -24.74 18.59
C SER A 17 -18.90 -23.75 18.59
N PHE A 18 -18.91 -22.92 17.55
CA PHE A 18 -18.08 -21.73 17.41
C PHE A 18 -19.05 -20.55 17.39
N GLY A 19 -18.91 -19.61 18.32
CA GLY A 19 -19.75 -18.40 18.40
C GLY A 19 -19.47 -17.46 17.24
N THR A 20 -19.94 -17.79 16.02
CA THR A 20 -19.58 -17.08 14.78
C THR A 20 -20.08 -15.64 14.74
N THR A 21 -21.05 -15.30 15.58
CA THR A 21 -21.63 -13.96 15.73
C THR A 21 -21.26 -13.31 17.07
N ASP A 22 -20.60 -14.04 17.96
CA ASP A 22 -20.27 -13.54 19.29
C ASP A 22 -19.05 -12.62 19.21
N PRO A 23 -19.01 -11.53 20.00
CA PRO A 23 -17.82 -10.69 20.07
C PRO A 23 -16.65 -11.50 20.63
N MET A 24 -15.55 -11.51 19.88
CA MET A 24 -14.30 -12.10 20.35
C MET A 24 -13.66 -11.19 21.40
N THR A 25 -13.29 -11.72 22.57
CA THR A 25 -12.61 -10.95 23.61
C THR A 25 -11.09 -10.91 23.40
N ARG A 26 -10.41 -9.97 24.06
CA ARG A 26 -8.94 -9.89 24.06
C ARG A 26 -8.28 -11.14 24.61
N ALA A 27 -8.83 -11.73 25.67
CA ALA A 27 -8.35 -12.99 26.22
C ALA A 27 -8.44 -14.14 25.21
N MET A 28 -9.58 -14.29 24.52
CA MET A 28 -9.72 -15.32 23.47
C MET A 28 -8.68 -15.14 22.36
N TYR A 29 -8.50 -13.90 21.89
CA TYR A 29 -7.59 -13.61 20.80
C TYR A 29 -6.13 -13.86 21.14
N VAL A 30 -5.65 -13.37 22.29
CA VAL A 30 -4.26 -13.60 22.71
C VAL A 30 -3.98 -15.09 22.94
N THR A 31 -4.95 -15.85 23.46
CA THR A 31 -4.82 -17.31 23.60
C THR A 31 -4.73 -18.00 22.24
N MET A 32 -5.47 -17.54 21.23
CA MET A 32 -5.35 -18.09 19.87
C MET A 32 -3.97 -17.80 19.26
N LEU A 33 -3.44 -16.58 19.42
CA LEU A 33 -2.08 -16.23 18.97
C LEU A 33 -1.02 -17.08 19.67
N TRP A 34 -1.11 -17.20 20.99
CA TRP A 34 -0.20 -18.02 21.79
C TRP A 34 -0.20 -19.49 21.37
N ARG A 35 -1.38 -20.07 21.13
CA ARG A 35 -1.52 -21.45 20.60
C ARG A 35 -0.93 -21.59 19.20
N ALA A 36 -1.15 -20.61 18.33
CA ALA A 36 -0.54 -20.59 17.00
C ALA A 36 1.00 -20.53 17.07
N ALA A 37 1.55 -19.88 18.09
CA ALA A 37 2.99 -19.84 18.39
C ALA A 37 3.53 -21.12 19.08
N GLY A 38 2.71 -22.16 19.26
CA GLY A 38 3.11 -23.42 19.87
C GLY A 38 2.96 -23.49 21.39
N SER A 39 2.17 -22.58 21.98
CA SER A 39 1.91 -22.53 23.42
C SER A 39 3.16 -22.45 24.32
N PRO A 40 4.10 -21.53 24.05
CA PRO A 40 5.31 -21.37 24.87
C PRO A 40 4.97 -20.98 26.32
N GLY A 41 5.46 -21.75 27.29
CA GLY A 41 5.28 -21.49 28.72
C GLY A 41 6.51 -20.88 29.39
N GLY A 42 6.39 -20.60 30.70
CA GLY A 42 7.52 -20.18 31.55
C GLY A 42 7.90 -18.71 31.40
N ASN A 43 6.97 -17.88 30.93
CA ASN A 43 7.18 -16.43 30.86
C ASN A 43 6.89 -15.78 32.24
N PRO A 44 7.58 -14.69 32.60
CA PRO A 44 7.28 -13.96 33.83
C PRO A 44 5.82 -13.48 33.89
N ASP A 45 5.33 -13.27 35.10
CA ASP A 45 4.03 -12.62 35.33
C ASP A 45 3.97 -11.29 34.57
N ALA A 46 2.91 -11.12 33.77
CA ALA A 46 2.67 -9.92 32.99
C ALA A 46 2.43 -8.66 33.85
N GLY A 47 2.09 -8.83 35.13
CA GLY A 47 1.89 -7.74 36.09
C GLY A 47 0.58 -6.98 35.88
N PHE A 48 -0.40 -7.60 35.23
CA PHE A 48 -1.74 -7.03 35.05
C PHE A 48 -2.65 -7.48 36.21
N GLY A 49 -3.24 -6.53 36.92
CA GLY A 49 -4.08 -6.81 38.10
C GLY A 49 -5.41 -7.49 37.78
N ASP A 50 -5.82 -7.51 36.51
CA ASP A 50 -7.02 -8.17 36.00
C ASP A 50 -6.73 -9.51 35.29
N VAL A 51 -5.53 -10.07 35.52
CA VAL A 51 -5.16 -11.42 35.06
C VAL A 51 -4.99 -12.31 36.30
N PRO A 52 -6.04 -13.03 36.74
CA PRO A 52 -5.95 -13.86 37.92
C PRO A 52 -5.13 -15.14 37.65
N ALA A 53 -4.39 -15.59 38.67
CA ALA A 53 -3.64 -16.84 38.60
C ALA A 53 -4.58 -18.03 38.30
N GLY A 54 -4.17 -18.91 37.40
CA GLY A 54 -4.94 -20.05 36.91
C GLY A 54 -5.97 -19.71 35.83
N ALA A 55 -6.08 -18.45 35.38
CA ALA A 55 -6.94 -18.11 34.25
C ALA A 55 -6.48 -18.85 32.99
N TYR A 56 -7.43 -19.30 32.16
CA TYR A 56 -7.09 -20.07 30.94
C TYR A 56 -6.20 -19.30 29.95
N TYR A 57 -6.16 -17.96 30.07
CA TYR A 57 -5.39 -17.04 29.25
C TYR A 57 -4.13 -16.51 29.93
N GLU A 58 -3.85 -16.88 31.19
CA GLU A 58 -2.71 -16.36 31.98
C GLU A 58 -1.38 -16.53 31.24
N GLU A 59 -1.02 -17.76 30.89
CA GLU A 59 0.24 -18.07 30.16
C GLU A 59 0.32 -17.33 28.83
N ALA A 60 -0.81 -17.19 28.12
CA ALA A 60 -0.87 -16.47 26.87
C ALA A 60 -0.61 -14.97 27.06
N VAL A 61 -1.12 -14.37 28.13
CA VAL A 61 -0.88 -12.96 28.47
C VAL A 61 0.55 -12.74 28.95
N ASN A 62 1.10 -13.62 29.78
CA ASN A 62 2.49 -13.59 30.22
C ASN A 62 3.46 -13.64 29.04
N TRP A 63 3.25 -14.59 28.13
CA TRP A 63 3.99 -14.68 26.87
C TRP A 63 3.86 -13.42 26.01
N ALA A 64 2.63 -12.94 25.80
CA ALA A 64 2.38 -11.78 24.96
C ALA A 64 3.00 -10.51 25.54
N LYS A 65 3.04 -10.36 26.87
CA LYS A 65 3.70 -9.24 27.54
C LYS A 65 5.22 -9.33 27.41
N ALA A 66 5.80 -10.50 27.66
CA ALA A 66 7.24 -10.74 27.55
C ALA A 66 7.78 -10.49 26.13
N LYS A 67 7.00 -10.86 25.10
CA LYS A 67 7.32 -10.58 23.69
C LYS A 67 6.99 -9.16 23.22
N GLY A 68 6.35 -8.34 24.05
CA GLY A 68 5.89 -7.01 23.64
C GLY A 68 4.70 -7.00 22.68
N ILE A 69 3.98 -8.12 22.53
CA ILE A 69 2.75 -8.24 21.72
C ILE A 69 1.61 -7.40 22.31
N THR A 70 1.54 -7.32 23.64
CA THR A 70 0.56 -6.50 24.35
C THR A 70 1.21 -5.63 25.42
N THR A 71 0.69 -4.42 25.56
CA THR A 71 1.04 -3.48 26.63
C THR A 71 -0.08 -3.33 27.66
N GLY A 72 -1.24 -3.96 27.43
CA GLY A 72 -2.47 -3.71 28.18
C GLY A 72 -3.35 -2.65 27.53
N ILE A 73 -4.51 -2.37 28.11
CA ILE A 73 -5.42 -1.29 27.71
C ILE A 73 -5.22 -0.02 28.55
N ALA A 74 -4.64 -0.16 29.74
CA ALA A 74 -4.32 0.90 30.67
C ALA A 74 -3.18 0.42 31.60
N PRO A 75 -2.54 1.31 32.38
CA PRO A 75 -1.54 0.91 33.36
C PRO A 75 -2.06 -0.19 34.29
N GLY A 76 -1.37 -1.34 34.31
CA GLY A 76 -1.75 -2.48 35.15
C GLY A 76 -3.01 -3.24 34.72
N GLN A 77 -3.58 -2.98 33.53
CA GLN A 77 -4.79 -3.68 33.05
C GLN A 77 -4.62 -4.30 31.66
N PHE A 78 -4.90 -5.59 31.52
CA PHE A 78 -4.95 -6.29 30.25
C PHE A 78 -6.29 -6.10 29.52
N GLY A 79 -7.40 -6.06 30.26
CA GLY A 79 -8.77 -6.03 29.78
C GLY A 79 -9.22 -7.36 29.14
N PRO A 80 -9.20 -8.49 29.86
CA PRO A 80 -9.46 -9.82 29.28
C PRO A 80 -10.83 -9.94 28.61
N ASP A 81 -11.87 -9.34 29.22
CA ASP A 81 -13.27 -9.43 28.77
C ASP A 81 -13.68 -8.33 27.81
N VAL A 82 -12.78 -7.37 27.52
CA VAL A 82 -13.06 -6.30 26.56
C VAL A 82 -13.16 -6.90 25.16
N ALA A 83 -14.23 -6.55 24.44
CA ALA A 83 -14.42 -6.93 23.05
C ALA A 83 -13.24 -6.44 22.20
N LEU A 84 -12.64 -7.36 21.44
CA LEU A 84 -11.49 -7.05 20.60
C LEU A 84 -11.93 -6.21 19.40
N THR A 85 -11.39 -4.99 19.29
CA THR A 85 -11.56 -4.20 18.07
C THR A 85 -10.60 -4.67 16.98
N ARG A 86 -10.92 -4.41 15.71
CA ARG A 86 -10.03 -4.71 14.57
C ARG A 86 -8.65 -4.08 14.75
N ALA A 87 -8.61 -2.84 15.26
CA ALA A 87 -7.36 -2.13 15.53
C ALA A 87 -6.51 -2.88 16.57
N MET A 88 -7.10 -3.29 17.70
CA MET A 88 -6.38 -4.07 18.73
C MET A 88 -5.83 -5.38 18.18
N GLY A 89 -6.64 -6.12 17.41
CA GLY A 89 -6.23 -7.39 16.81
C GLY A 89 -5.06 -7.24 15.84
N VAL A 90 -5.11 -6.22 14.96
CA VAL A 90 -4.04 -5.91 14.01
C VAL A 90 -2.77 -5.44 14.73
N THR A 91 -2.89 -4.62 15.79
CA THR A 91 -1.73 -4.20 16.58
C THR A 91 -1.01 -5.38 17.23
N MET A 92 -1.75 -6.34 17.80
CA MET A 92 -1.15 -7.55 18.36
C MET A 92 -0.46 -8.41 17.27
N LEU A 93 -1.10 -8.59 16.11
CA LEU A 93 -0.48 -9.31 14.98
C LEU A 93 0.80 -8.63 14.47
N TRP A 94 0.76 -7.31 14.32
CA TRP A 94 1.91 -6.54 13.86
C TRP A 94 3.09 -6.68 14.84
N ARG A 95 2.84 -6.62 16.15
CA ARG A 95 3.89 -6.83 17.17
C ARG A 95 4.38 -8.27 17.21
N ASP A 96 3.48 -9.26 17.07
CA ASP A 96 3.86 -10.68 17.01
C ASP A 96 4.73 -10.99 15.78
N ALA A 97 4.49 -10.31 14.65
CA ALA A 97 5.32 -10.36 13.46
C ALA A 97 6.67 -9.61 13.61
N GLY A 98 7.01 -9.10 14.80
CA GLY A 98 8.25 -8.37 15.05
C GLY A 98 8.19 -6.88 14.72
N ALA A 99 6.99 -6.30 14.67
CA ALA A 99 6.77 -4.89 14.35
C ALA A 99 7.44 -4.47 13.03
N PRO A 100 7.18 -5.17 11.90
CA PRO A 100 7.85 -4.90 10.64
C PRO A 100 7.65 -3.44 10.23
N VAL A 101 8.75 -2.82 9.79
CA VAL A 101 8.74 -1.46 9.23
C VAL A 101 8.16 -1.53 7.81
N PHE A 102 7.32 -0.58 7.48
CA PHE A 102 6.79 -0.39 6.14
C PHE A 102 7.58 0.73 5.45
N SER A 103 8.26 0.38 4.36
CA SER A 103 8.90 1.36 3.47
C SER A 103 8.06 1.50 2.20
N LEU A 104 7.92 2.73 1.71
CA LEU A 104 7.20 3.08 0.49
C LEU A 104 8.06 4.04 -0.33
N ASN A 105 8.31 3.69 -1.57
CA ASN A 105 8.93 4.56 -2.55
C ASN A 105 7.84 5.30 -3.32
N ILE A 106 7.87 6.63 -3.26
CA ILE A 106 6.92 7.49 -3.97
C ILE A 106 7.67 8.17 -5.11
N PHE A 107 7.34 7.81 -6.34
CA PHE A 107 7.81 8.49 -7.55
C PHE A 107 6.72 9.46 -7.97
N HIS A 108 7.01 10.75 -8.07
CA HIS A 108 5.96 11.72 -8.38
C HIS A 108 6.40 12.80 -9.35
N ILE A 109 5.43 13.27 -10.12
CA ILE A 109 5.49 14.52 -10.88
C ILE A 109 4.20 15.32 -10.64
N ASN A 110 4.21 16.58 -11.05
CA ASN A 110 3.08 17.51 -10.98
C ASN A 110 3.24 18.56 -12.08
N ASP A 111 2.14 19.20 -12.47
CA ASP A 111 2.16 20.45 -13.24
C ASP A 111 2.98 20.35 -14.53
N HIS A 112 2.84 19.25 -15.28
CA HIS A 112 3.58 19.13 -16.53
C HIS A 112 2.94 19.97 -17.64
N HIS A 113 1.67 20.36 -17.55
CA HIS A 113 1.03 21.36 -18.42
C HIS A 113 1.27 21.17 -19.92
N SER A 114 1.24 19.93 -20.40
CA SER A 114 1.56 19.59 -21.79
C SER A 114 2.96 19.98 -22.27
N ASN A 115 3.91 20.20 -21.36
CA ASN A 115 5.33 20.29 -21.66
C ASN A 115 5.88 18.87 -21.88
N LEU A 116 5.59 18.33 -23.07
CA LEU A 116 6.00 16.99 -23.45
C LEU A 116 7.46 16.94 -23.94
N GLU A 117 7.97 18.06 -24.45
CA GLU A 117 9.35 18.25 -24.86
C GLU A 117 10.21 18.80 -23.71
N GLY A 118 11.52 18.70 -23.87
CA GLY A 118 12.45 19.38 -22.98
C GLY A 118 12.62 20.84 -23.37
N ASP A 119 13.04 21.65 -22.40
CA ASP A 119 13.39 23.05 -22.61
C ASP A 119 14.87 23.27 -22.30
N ASP A 120 15.52 24.11 -23.09
CA ASP A 120 16.88 24.56 -22.82
C ASP A 120 16.87 25.56 -21.67
N ILE A 121 17.70 25.29 -20.66
CA ILE A 121 17.90 26.17 -19.51
C ILE A 121 19.38 26.39 -19.25
N ASP A 122 19.71 27.60 -18.80
CA ASP A 122 21.05 27.91 -18.31
C ASP A 122 21.16 27.55 -16.82
N ILE A 123 22.14 26.70 -16.49
CA ILE A 123 22.49 26.39 -15.10
C ILE A 123 23.87 26.96 -14.79
N ALA A 124 23.97 27.66 -13.67
CA ALA A 124 25.24 28.11 -13.13
C ALA A 124 26.08 26.92 -12.63
N VAL A 125 27.24 26.68 -13.23
CA VAL A 125 28.21 25.66 -12.83
C VAL A 125 29.54 26.33 -12.53
N GLY A 126 29.89 26.41 -11.25
CA GLY A 126 31.10 27.13 -10.81
C GLY A 126 30.96 28.63 -11.05
N SER A 127 31.84 29.21 -11.87
CA SER A 127 31.83 30.63 -12.22
C SER A 127 31.27 30.94 -13.62
N GLY A 128 30.63 29.97 -14.27
CA GLY A 128 30.05 30.12 -15.60
C GLY A 128 28.65 29.52 -15.69
N GLU A 129 28.03 29.69 -16.85
CA GLU A 129 26.72 29.14 -17.19
C GLU A 129 26.89 28.05 -18.26
N VAL A 130 26.10 27.00 -18.14
CA VAL A 130 26.02 25.89 -19.09
C VAL A 130 24.56 25.70 -19.47
N GLU A 131 24.27 25.82 -20.75
CA GLU A 131 22.97 25.47 -21.33
C GLU A 131 22.81 23.95 -21.32
N ILE A 132 21.71 23.47 -20.75
CA ILE A 132 21.31 22.07 -20.78
C ILE A 132 19.83 21.94 -21.12
N GLU A 133 19.48 20.84 -21.80
CA GLU A 133 18.09 20.49 -22.06
C GLU A 133 17.48 19.82 -20.81
N LEU A 134 16.57 20.50 -20.09
CA LEU A 134 15.86 19.97 -18.92
C LEU A 134 14.47 19.45 -19.32
N GLY A 135 13.91 18.52 -18.55
CA GLY A 135 12.51 18.10 -18.73
C GLY A 135 12.32 17.07 -19.85
N GLY A 136 11.20 17.16 -20.56
CA GLY A 136 10.78 16.18 -21.55
C GLY A 136 10.14 14.94 -20.91
N PHE A 137 8.87 14.72 -21.24
CA PHE A 137 8.10 13.60 -20.71
C PHE A 137 8.68 12.22 -21.08
N PRO A 138 9.31 11.99 -22.25
CA PRO A 138 10.03 10.74 -22.52
C PRO A 138 11.16 10.43 -21.52
N ARG A 139 11.82 11.46 -20.97
CA ARG A 139 12.82 11.27 -19.91
C ARG A 139 12.16 10.93 -18.57
N VAL A 140 10.99 11.51 -18.28
CA VAL A 140 10.16 11.12 -17.13
C VAL A 140 9.76 9.65 -17.20
N VAL A 141 9.28 9.18 -18.35
CA VAL A 141 8.98 7.74 -18.58
C VAL A 141 10.21 6.89 -18.29
N SER A 142 11.36 7.26 -18.85
CA SER A 142 12.59 6.48 -18.73
C SER A 142 13.09 6.40 -17.28
N ILE A 143 13.10 7.53 -16.55
CA ILE A 143 13.60 7.55 -15.17
C ILE A 143 12.64 6.84 -14.22
N ILE A 144 11.33 6.94 -14.40
CA ILE A 144 10.36 6.22 -13.56
C ILE A 144 10.44 4.71 -13.81
N ASP A 145 10.52 4.24 -15.06
CA ASP A 145 10.70 2.80 -15.35
C ASP A 145 12.02 2.28 -14.76
N TYR A 146 13.11 3.06 -14.86
CA TYR A 146 14.38 2.71 -14.23
C TYR A 146 14.25 2.61 -12.70
N LEU A 147 13.68 3.62 -12.03
CA LEU A 147 13.53 3.63 -10.57
C LEU A 147 12.59 2.52 -10.08
N GLN A 148 11.50 2.24 -10.79
CA GLN A 148 10.62 1.11 -10.48
C GLN A 148 11.35 -0.23 -10.65
N GLY A 149 12.22 -0.34 -11.66
CA GLY A 149 13.06 -1.51 -11.91
C GLY A 149 14.13 -1.72 -10.83
N GLU A 150 14.84 -0.66 -10.43
CA GLU A 150 15.84 -0.71 -9.36
C GLU A 150 15.23 -1.10 -8.01
N ASN A 151 14.00 -0.63 -7.74
CA ASN A 151 13.25 -0.94 -6.52
C ASN A 151 12.26 -2.10 -6.73
N ALA A 152 12.54 -3.01 -7.68
CA ALA A 152 11.66 -4.13 -7.97
C ALA A 152 11.53 -5.07 -6.76
N GLY A 153 10.29 -5.31 -6.31
CA GLY A 153 9.99 -6.12 -5.13
C GLY A 153 9.77 -5.33 -3.85
N GLU A 154 9.97 -4.01 -3.90
CA GLU A 154 9.59 -3.07 -2.84
C GLU A 154 8.16 -2.54 -3.04
N ASN A 155 7.67 -1.76 -2.08
CA ASN A 155 6.40 -1.05 -2.23
C ASN A 155 6.68 0.25 -2.99
N ASN A 156 6.35 0.26 -4.28
CA ASN A 156 6.47 1.43 -5.13
C ASN A 156 5.08 1.98 -5.46
N VAL A 157 4.95 3.31 -5.47
CA VAL A 157 3.77 4.01 -5.97
C VAL A 157 4.21 5.18 -6.86
N THR A 158 3.59 5.29 -8.04
CA THR A 158 3.83 6.41 -8.95
C THR A 158 2.63 7.34 -8.98
N VAL A 159 2.84 8.63 -8.74
CA VAL A 159 1.78 9.63 -8.52
C VAL A 159 1.95 10.84 -9.45
N HIS A 160 0.86 11.27 -10.08
CA HIS A 160 0.79 12.55 -10.77
C HIS A 160 -0.16 13.48 -10.01
N ALA A 161 0.32 14.64 -9.55
CA ALA A 161 -0.42 15.48 -8.60
C ALA A 161 -1.45 16.46 -9.22
N GLY A 162 -1.59 16.45 -10.54
CA GLY A 162 -2.58 17.27 -11.27
C GLY A 162 -1.90 18.21 -12.25
N ASP A 163 -2.71 18.99 -12.97
CA ASP A 163 -2.30 19.93 -14.00
C ASP A 163 -1.40 19.26 -15.05
N ALA A 164 -1.94 18.17 -15.59
CA ALA A 164 -1.32 17.43 -16.69
C ALA A 164 -1.49 18.19 -18.00
N ILE A 165 -2.70 18.63 -18.29
CA ILE A 165 -3.07 19.25 -19.56
C ILE A 165 -3.02 20.77 -19.49
N THR A 166 -3.12 21.42 -20.66
CA THR A 166 -3.16 22.89 -20.85
C THR A 166 -1.85 23.59 -20.54
N GLY A 167 -1.10 23.96 -21.58
CA GLY A 167 0.09 24.81 -21.46
C GLY A 167 0.89 25.00 -22.75
N THR A 168 0.84 24.04 -23.68
CA THR A 168 1.54 24.12 -24.97
C THR A 168 0.61 23.85 -26.17
N LEU A 169 1.18 23.90 -27.38
CA LEU A 169 0.48 23.49 -28.61
C LEU A 169 0.08 22.01 -28.60
N TYR A 170 0.73 21.16 -27.80
CA TYR A 170 0.31 19.76 -27.65
C TYR A 170 -1.13 19.66 -27.17
N TYR A 171 -1.50 20.43 -26.13
CA TYR A 171 -2.90 20.48 -25.69
C TYR A 171 -3.81 21.09 -26.76
N THR A 172 -3.41 22.24 -27.31
CA THR A 172 -4.25 23.00 -28.24
C THR A 172 -4.61 22.19 -29.51
N LEU A 173 -3.69 21.31 -29.95
CA LEU A 173 -3.87 20.51 -31.16
C LEU A 173 -4.46 19.12 -30.91
N PHE A 174 -4.25 18.54 -29.72
CA PHE A 174 -4.59 17.14 -29.44
C PHE A 174 -5.56 16.94 -28.26
N GLY A 175 -6.00 18.02 -27.60
CA GLY A 175 -7.03 17.96 -26.55
C GLY A 175 -6.67 17.09 -25.34
N GLY A 176 -5.39 16.85 -25.07
CA GLY A 176 -4.91 15.98 -23.99
C GLY A 176 -4.62 14.53 -24.40
N GLU A 177 -4.88 14.12 -25.65
CA GLU A 177 -4.56 12.76 -26.12
C GLU A 177 -3.05 12.48 -26.07
N ALA A 178 -2.23 13.47 -26.45
CA ALA A 178 -0.77 13.36 -26.44
C ALA A 178 -0.20 13.20 -25.01
N ASP A 179 -0.73 13.98 -24.06
CA ASP A 179 -0.40 13.90 -22.64
C ASP A 179 -0.74 12.51 -22.08
N ALA A 180 -1.98 12.06 -22.34
CA ALA A 180 -2.46 10.76 -21.89
C ALA A 180 -1.64 9.61 -22.49
N ALA A 181 -1.23 9.70 -23.75
CA ALA A 181 -0.39 8.69 -24.39
C ALA A 181 0.92 8.49 -23.64
N LEU A 182 1.60 9.57 -23.24
CA LEU A 182 2.86 9.47 -22.49
C LEU A 182 2.65 9.14 -21.01
N MET A 183 1.59 9.65 -20.38
CA MET A 183 1.20 9.25 -19.02
C MET A 183 0.92 7.75 -18.91
N ASN A 184 0.32 7.16 -19.95
CA ASN A 184 0.08 5.73 -20.03
C ASN A 184 1.38 4.90 -20.14
N GLU A 185 2.46 5.44 -20.71
CA GLU A 185 3.77 4.76 -20.70
C GLU A 185 4.38 4.69 -19.29
N VAL A 186 4.11 5.68 -18.44
CA VAL A 186 4.60 5.71 -17.05
C VAL A 186 3.86 4.71 -16.17
N CYS A 187 2.61 4.37 -16.50
CA CYS A 187 1.71 3.61 -15.63
C CYS A 187 1.54 4.25 -14.23
N PHE A 188 1.05 5.49 -14.16
CA PHE A 188 0.73 6.12 -12.86
C PHE A 188 -0.29 5.28 -12.06
N ASP A 189 -0.03 5.06 -10.77
CA ASP A 189 -0.97 4.40 -9.86
C ASP A 189 -2.08 5.36 -9.39
N VAL A 190 -1.77 6.65 -9.33
CA VAL A 190 -2.66 7.71 -8.85
C VAL A 190 -2.47 8.97 -9.71
N PHE A 191 -3.58 9.55 -10.15
CA PHE A 191 -3.64 10.88 -10.73
C PHE A 191 -4.66 11.72 -9.96
N ALA A 192 -4.23 12.87 -9.43
CA ALA A 192 -5.12 13.87 -8.86
C ALA A 192 -5.57 14.85 -9.96
N LEU A 193 -6.79 15.35 -9.88
CA LEU A 193 -7.25 16.42 -10.77
C LEU A 193 -6.79 17.76 -10.20
N GLY A 194 -6.03 18.51 -10.99
CA GLY A 194 -5.73 19.92 -10.78
C GLY A 194 -6.83 20.82 -11.34
N ASN A 195 -6.56 22.13 -11.38
CA ASN A 195 -7.56 23.09 -11.87
C ASN A 195 -7.61 23.15 -13.39
N HIS A 196 -6.48 22.95 -14.07
CA HIS A 196 -6.41 23.05 -15.53
C HIS A 196 -7.06 21.87 -16.25
N GLU A 197 -7.25 20.75 -15.55
CA GLU A 197 -8.08 19.64 -16.04
C GLU A 197 -9.52 20.07 -16.42
N PHE A 198 -10.01 21.20 -15.92
CA PHE A 198 -11.36 21.72 -16.16
C PHE A 198 -11.41 22.91 -17.13
N ASP A 199 -10.30 23.30 -17.78
CA ASP A 199 -10.26 24.48 -18.64
C ASP A 199 -11.18 24.36 -19.87
N ALA A 200 -11.36 23.14 -20.39
CA ALA A 200 -12.34 22.82 -21.45
C ALA A 200 -13.69 22.34 -20.90
N GLY A 201 -13.96 22.56 -19.61
CA GLY A 201 -15.15 22.10 -18.90
C GLY A 201 -15.19 20.59 -18.67
N ASP A 202 -16.29 20.12 -18.10
CA ASP A 202 -16.49 18.72 -17.73
C ASP A 202 -16.38 17.75 -18.93
N ASP A 203 -16.80 18.19 -20.12
CA ASP A 203 -16.71 17.39 -21.35
C ASP A 203 -15.24 17.15 -21.75
N GLY A 204 -14.40 18.18 -21.69
CA GLY A 204 -12.96 18.05 -21.98
C GLY A 204 -12.23 17.19 -20.94
N LEU A 205 -12.60 17.31 -19.67
CA LEU A 205 -12.10 16.41 -18.62
C LEU A 205 -12.49 14.96 -18.90
N ALA A 206 -13.77 14.70 -19.18
CA ALA A 206 -14.26 13.35 -19.45
C ALA A 206 -13.55 12.72 -20.66
N GLU A 207 -13.27 13.50 -21.69
CA GLU A 207 -12.49 13.08 -22.86
C GLU A 207 -11.05 12.71 -22.48
N PHE A 208 -10.35 13.58 -21.74
CA PHE A 208 -8.98 13.32 -21.28
C PHE A 208 -8.88 12.07 -20.40
N LEU A 209 -9.81 11.88 -19.45
CA LEU A 209 -9.88 10.67 -18.63
C LEU A 209 -10.13 9.42 -19.48
N GLY A 210 -10.91 9.53 -20.56
CA GLY A 210 -11.11 8.46 -21.54
C GLY A 210 -9.81 8.01 -22.21
N TYR A 211 -8.86 8.92 -22.45
CA TYR A 211 -7.54 8.60 -23.00
C TYR A 211 -6.63 7.88 -22.01
N LEU A 212 -6.70 8.19 -20.72
CA LEU A 212 -5.94 7.54 -19.63
C LEU A 212 -6.36 6.08 -19.36
N GLU A 213 -7.45 5.63 -19.99
CA GLU A 213 -8.01 4.28 -19.81
C GLU A 213 -7.74 3.33 -20.98
N THR A 214 -7.10 3.77 -22.06
CA THR A 214 -7.08 3.03 -23.33
C THR A 214 -6.30 1.70 -23.23
N PRO A 215 -6.95 0.53 -23.23
CA PRO A 215 -6.28 -0.76 -23.24
C PRO A 215 -5.96 -1.12 -24.70
N GLY A 216 -4.81 -0.71 -25.22
CA GLY A 216 -4.59 -0.83 -26.67
C GLY A 216 -3.17 -0.94 -27.22
N SER A 217 -2.20 -0.14 -26.78
CA SER A 217 -0.98 0.04 -27.60
C SER A 217 0.36 -0.33 -26.97
N VAL A 218 0.48 -0.52 -25.64
CA VAL A 218 1.75 -0.95 -25.05
C VAL A 218 1.57 -2.11 -24.07
N THR A 219 2.54 -3.03 -24.11
CA THR A 219 2.59 -4.35 -23.46
C THR A 219 2.57 -4.33 -21.92
N ARG A 220 2.21 -3.20 -21.29
CA ARG A 220 2.06 -3.07 -19.83
C ARG A 220 0.63 -2.65 -19.50
N ARG A 221 -0.12 -3.56 -18.89
CA ARG A 221 -1.48 -3.28 -18.41
C ARG A 221 -1.34 -2.48 -17.10
N CYS A 222 -1.44 -1.15 -17.19
CA CYS A 222 -1.12 -0.22 -16.09
C CYS A 222 -2.17 -0.15 -14.97
N TRP A 223 -3.44 -0.50 -15.24
CA TRP A 223 -4.50 -0.40 -14.22
C TRP A 223 -4.99 -1.79 -13.78
N PRO A 224 -4.88 -2.16 -12.49
CA PRO A 224 -5.46 -3.41 -12.01
C PRO A 224 -6.98 -3.29 -11.95
N ARG A 225 -7.67 -4.15 -12.71
CA ARG A 225 -9.05 -4.51 -12.37
C ARG A 225 -9.04 -5.16 -11.00
N THR A 226 -9.52 -4.42 -10.00
CA THR A 226 -10.00 -4.88 -8.69
C THR A 226 -8.99 -5.53 -7.74
N TRP A 227 -8.99 -4.95 -6.54
CA TRP A 227 -8.42 -5.40 -5.28
C TRP A 227 -8.65 -6.91 -4.99
N PHE A 228 -7.67 -7.78 -5.28
CA PHE A 228 -7.44 -9.04 -4.54
C PHE A 228 -5.97 -9.44 -4.61
N PRO A 229 -5.33 -9.83 -3.48
CA PRO A 229 -3.92 -10.17 -3.45
C PRO A 229 -3.75 -11.67 -3.77
N ASN A 230 -3.09 -11.98 -4.87
CA ASN A 230 -2.03 -12.99 -4.90
C ASN A 230 -1.44 -13.16 -6.30
N SER A 231 -0.10 -13.29 -6.31
CA SER A 231 0.77 -13.75 -7.37
C SER A 231 0.99 -12.84 -8.60
N ALA A 232 2.21 -12.30 -8.62
CA ALA A 232 2.98 -11.89 -9.80
C ALA A 232 2.48 -10.66 -10.60
N ARG A 233 2.93 -9.47 -10.18
CA ARG A 233 3.31 -8.42 -11.14
C ARG A 233 4.56 -8.89 -11.90
N ARG A 234 4.42 -9.85 -12.81
CA ARG A 234 5.46 -10.11 -13.82
C ARG A 234 5.13 -9.23 -15.02
N CYS A 235 5.88 -8.15 -15.19
CA CYS A 235 6.15 -7.60 -16.51
C CYS A 235 6.88 -8.69 -17.31
N SER A 236 6.15 -9.54 -18.02
CA SER A 236 6.71 -10.41 -19.04
C SER A 236 6.52 -9.77 -20.40
N ARG A 237 7.62 -9.33 -21.02
CA ARG A 237 7.67 -9.00 -22.45
C ARG A 237 7.06 -10.16 -23.26
N ILE A 238 5.89 -9.96 -23.85
CA ILE A 238 5.40 -10.83 -24.91
C ILE A 238 6.21 -10.46 -26.16
N ARG A 239 7.20 -11.30 -26.52
CA ARG A 239 7.75 -11.29 -27.87
C ARG A 239 6.68 -11.86 -28.80
N VAL A 240 6.26 -11.08 -29.78
CA VAL A 240 5.50 -11.58 -30.92
C VAL A 240 6.52 -12.24 -31.86
N PRO A 241 6.41 -13.55 -32.17
CA PRO A 241 7.19 -14.13 -33.27
C PRO A 241 6.69 -13.55 -34.59
N SER A 242 7.62 -13.27 -35.50
CA SER A 242 7.37 -13.01 -36.92
C SER A 242 6.57 -14.13 -37.59
#